data_AF-S4PS05-F1
#
_entry.id   AF-S4PS05-F1
#
_cell.length_a   1.000
_cell.length_b   1.000
_cell.length_c   1.000
_cell.angle_alpha   90.00
_cell.angle_beta   90.00
_cell.angle_gamma   90.00
#
_symmetry.space_group_name_H-M   'P 1'
#
loop_
_entity.id
_entity.type
_entity.pdbx_description
1 polymer ?
#
loop_
_entity_poly.entity_id
_entity_poly.type
_entity_poly.pdbx_seq_one_letter_code
_entity_poly.pdbx_strand_id
1 'polypeptide(L)'
;MRDLAQLLSDREAISHMMQTNLDVATDPWGVEVERVEIKDVRLPVQLQRAMAAEAEADREARAKIIAAEGEIKASKALREASLVMIDNPTALQLRYLQSLNTISAEKNSTIIFPF
;
A
#
# COMPACT_ATOMS: atom_id res chain seq x y z
N MET A 1 -4.42 -23.23 7.12
CA MET A 1 -3.98 -22.77 8.44
C MET A 1 -4.53 -21.37 8.60
N ARG A 2 -5.53 -21.15 9.46
CA ARG A 2 -6.10 -19.80 9.67
C ARG A 2 -5.02 -18.98 10.37
N ASP A 3 -4.56 -17.92 9.72
CA ASP A 3 -3.52 -17.05 10.25
C ASP A 3 -4.05 -16.30 11.48
N LEU A 4 -3.20 -16.08 12.48
CA LEU A 4 -3.59 -15.40 13.71
C LEU A 4 -3.98 -13.94 13.45
N ALA A 5 -3.47 -13.36 12.36
CA ALA A 5 -3.92 -12.07 11.83
C ALA A 5 -5.41 -12.10 11.47
N GLN A 6 -5.90 -13.23 10.96
CA GLN A 6 -7.29 -13.42 10.58
C GLN A 6 -8.20 -13.46 11.82
N LEU A 7 -7.77 -14.04 12.95
CA LEU A 7 -8.52 -13.98 14.22
C LEU A 7 -8.63 -12.54 14.77
N LEU A 8 -7.63 -11.71 14.54
CA LEU A 8 -7.67 -10.29 14.93
C LEU A 8 -8.58 -9.47 14.00
N SER A 9 -8.62 -9.81 12.71
CA SER A 9 -9.46 -9.15 11.71
C SER A 9 -10.93 -9.59 11.77
N ASP A 10 -11.19 -10.82 12.20
CA ASP A 10 -12.52 -11.46 12.19
C ASP A 10 -13.20 -11.44 13.57
N ARG A 11 -12.87 -10.49 14.46
CA ARG A 11 -13.45 -10.39 15.81
C ARG A 11 -14.98 -10.47 15.82
N GLU A 12 -15.61 -9.83 14.83
CA GLU A 12 -17.06 -9.79 14.69
C GLU A 12 -17.64 -11.15 14.30
N ALA A 13 -17.01 -11.85 13.36
CA ALA A 13 -17.42 -13.21 12.97
C ALA A 13 -17.24 -14.22 14.12
N ILE A 14 -16.15 -14.11 14.89
CA ILE A 14 -15.92 -14.95 16.06
C ILE A 14 -16.96 -14.66 17.15
N SER A 15 -17.24 -13.38 17.39
CA SER A 15 -18.23 -12.96 18.40
C SER A 15 -19.63 -13.47 18.05
N HIS A 16 -20.03 -13.38 16.77
CA HIS A 16 -21.30 -13.91 16.30
C HIS A 16 -21.36 -15.44 16.43
N MET A 17 -20.29 -16.14 16.06
CA MET A 17 -20.22 -17.61 16.22
C MET A 17 -20.31 -18.02 17.70
N MET A 18 -19.66 -17.28 18.60
CA MET A 18 -19.76 -17.51 20.04
C MET A 18 -21.17 -17.22 20.57
N GLN A 19 -21.81 -16.15 20.11
CA GLN A 19 -23.19 -15.83 20.46
C GLN A 19 -24.12 -16.98 20.10
N THR A 20 -24.11 -17.44 18.85
CA THR A 20 -24.98 -18.54 18.40
C THR A 20 -24.76 -19.81 19.23
N ASN A 21 -23.51 -20.14 19.53
CA ASN A 21 -23.20 -21.34 20.30
C ASN A 21 -23.62 -21.23 21.77
N LEU A 22 -23.47 -20.05 22.37
CA LEU A 22 -23.84 -19.80 23.76
C LEU A 22 -25.36 -19.76 23.92
N ASP A 23 -26.07 -19.09 23.01
CA ASP A 23 -27.53 -18.97 23.00
C ASP A 23 -28.19 -20.37 23.00
N VAL A 24 -27.77 -21.24 22.07
CA VAL A 24 -28.24 -22.64 22.01
C VAL A 24 -27.96 -23.42 23.31
N ALA A 25 -26.85 -23.13 23.98
CA ALA A 25 -26.49 -23.79 25.23
C ALA A 25 -27.26 -23.25 26.45
N THR A 26 -27.70 -21.99 26.41
CA THR A 26 -28.40 -21.31 27.51
C THR A 26 -29.92 -21.35 27.39
N ASP A 27 -30.46 -21.68 26.21
CA ASP A 27 -31.89 -21.91 25.95
C ASP A 27 -32.58 -22.80 26.98
N PRO A 28 -32.03 -23.98 27.40
CA PRO A 28 -32.68 -24.83 28.39
C PRO A 28 -32.82 -24.21 29.78
N TRP A 29 -32.04 -23.16 30.06
CA TRP A 29 -32.09 -22.41 31.32
C TRP A 29 -33.00 -21.17 31.22
N GLY A 30 -33.59 -20.90 30.05
CA GLY A 30 -34.42 -19.73 29.80
C GLY A 30 -33.62 -18.42 29.80
N VAL A 31 -32.34 -18.47 29.43
CA VAL A 31 -31.45 -17.31 29.35
C VAL A 31 -31.13 -17.03 27.88
N GLU A 32 -31.52 -15.83 27.42
CA GLU A 32 -31.27 -15.34 26.06
C GLU A 32 -29.95 -14.56 26.00
N VAL A 33 -29.10 -14.86 25.00
CA VAL A 33 -27.79 -14.20 24.83
C VAL A 33 -27.87 -13.12 23.75
N GLU A 34 -28.11 -11.87 24.17
CA GLU A 34 -28.26 -10.74 23.24
C GLU A 34 -26.96 -10.36 22.50
N ARG A 35 -25.80 -10.44 23.16
CA ARG A 35 -24.52 -10.01 22.59
C ARG A 35 -23.33 -10.65 23.28
N VAL A 36 -22.36 -11.07 22.48
CA VAL A 36 -21.05 -11.54 22.93
C VAL A 36 -19.98 -10.63 22.33
N GLU A 37 -18.98 -10.25 23.13
CA GLU A 37 -17.89 -9.41 22.67
C GLU A 37 -16.55 -9.88 23.25
N ILE A 38 -15.54 -9.94 22.39
CA ILE A 38 -14.17 -10.28 22.80
C ILE A 38 -13.51 -9.04 23.40
N LYS A 39 -13.29 -9.07 24.72
CA LYS A 39 -12.68 -7.96 25.46
C LYS A 39 -11.18 -7.83 25.20
N ASP A 40 -10.40 -8.84 25.56
CA ASP A 40 -8.93 -8.82 25.45
C ASP A 40 -8.38 -10.12 24.85
N VAL A 41 -7.49 -9.99 23.86
CA VAL A 41 -6.71 -11.11 23.30
C VAL A 41 -5.24 -10.82 23.56
N ARG A 42 -4.59 -11.69 24.36
CA ARG A 42 -3.15 -11.56 24.66
C ARG A 42 -2.37 -12.57 23.84
N LEU A 43 -1.50 -12.05 22.98
CA LEU A 43 -0.56 -12.87 22.22
C LEU A 43 0.80 -12.92 22.93
N PRO A 44 1.50 -14.06 22.92
CA PRO A 44 2.88 -14.12 23.39
C PRO A 44 3.78 -13.16 22.62
N VAL A 45 4.68 -12.47 23.33
CA VAL A 45 5.58 -11.43 22.74
C VAL A 45 6.42 -11.98 21.58
N GLN A 46 6.87 -13.23 21.68
CA GLN A 46 7.65 -13.89 20.62
C GLN A 46 6.86 -14.00 19.32
N LEU A 47 5.58 -14.37 19.41
CA LEU A 47 4.71 -14.52 18.26
C LEU A 47 4.35 -13.17 17.65
N GLN A 48 4.07 -12.14 18.47
CA GLN A 48 3.84 -10.78 17.98
C GLN A 48 5.01 -10.26 17.14
N ARG A 49 6.25 -10.52 17.60
CA ARG A 49 7.46 -10.13 16.87
C ARG A 49 7.60 -10.88 15.55
N ALA A 50 7.33 -12.19 15.54
CA ALA A 50 7.38 -13.00 14.33
C ALA A 50 6.36 -12.51 13.29
N MET A 51 5.11 -12.28 13.71
CA MET A 51 4.06 -11.74 12.84
C MET A 51 4.40 -10.35 12.30
N ALA A 52 4.97 -9.47 13.14
CA ALA A 52 5.38 -8.14 12.71
C ALA A 52 6.51 -8.20 11.67
N ALA A 53 7.49 -9.08 11.87
CA ALA A 53 8.59 -9.27 10.93
C ALA A 53 8.10 -9.86 9.60
N GLU A 54 7.20 -10.83 9.64
CA GLU A 54 6.56 -11.40 8.45
C GLU A 54 5.78 -10.33 7.69
N ALA A 55 4.90 -9.59 8.37
CA ALA A 55 4.09 -8.53 7.76
C ALA A 55 4.95 -7.42 7.12
N GLU A 56 6.08 -7.06 7.74
CA GLU A 56 7.00 -6.07 7.18
C GLU A 56 7.71 -6.60 5.93
N ALA A 57 8.22 -7.84 5.97
CA ALA A 57 8.85 -8.47 4.80
C ALA A 57 7.88 -8.54 3.60
N ASP A 58 6.62 -8.90 3.89
CA ASP A 58 5.54 -8.97 2.92
C ASP A 58 5.20 -7.59 2.31
N ARG A 59 5.21 -6.56 3.16
CA ARG A 59 5.00 -5.17 2.75
C ARG A 59 6.16 -4.66 1.89
N GLU A 60 7.40 -4.91 2.29
CA GLU A 60 8.59 -4.54 1.52
C GLU A 60 8.62 -5.25 0.15
N ALA A 61 8.28 -6.53 0.10
CA ALA A 61 8.20 -7.29 -1.14
C ALA A 61 7.16 -6.68 -2.09
N ARG A 62 5.96 -6.37 -1.58
CA ARG A 62 4.91 -5.69 -2.37
C ARG A 62 5.36 -4.30 -2.83
N ALA A 63 6.04 -3.54 -1.99
CA ALA A 63 6.55 -2.22 -2.35
C ALA A 63 7.56 -2.29 -3.52
N LYS A 64 8.45 -3.29 -3.52
CA LYS A 64 9.41 -3.50 -4.62
C LYS A 64 8.74 -3.83 -5.94
N ILE A 65 7.69 -4.65 -5.91
CA ILE A 65 6.91 -4.99 -7.12
C ILE A 65 6.26 -3.72 -7.69
N ILE A 66 5.58 -2.95 -6.84
CA ILE A 66 4.93 -1.69 -7.25
C ILE A 66 5.94 -0.69 -7.82
N ALA A 67 7.13 -0.58 -7.21
CA ALA A 67 8.18 0.29 -7.71
C ALA A 67 8.67 -0.14 -9.10
N ALA A 68 8.92 -1.43 -9.31
CA ALA A 68 9.34 -1.97 -10.60
C ALA A 68 8.26 -1.80 -11.69
N GLU A 69 6.99 -2.02 -11.36
CA GLU A 69 5.86 -1.76 -12.27
C GLU A 69 5.76 -0.27 -12.62
N GLY A 70 5.95 0.61 -11.62
CA GLY A 70 6.00 2.05 -11.80
C GLY A 70 7.11 2.47 -12.74
N GLU A 71 8.31 1.89 -12.60
CA GLU A 71 9.47 2.17 -13.45
C GLU A 71 9.23 1.75 -14.90
N ILE A 72 8.62 0.58 -15.12
CA ILE A 72 8.22 0.13 -16.47
C ILE A 72 7.22 1.10 -17.08
N LYS A 73 6.21 1.52 -16.32
CA LYS A 73 5.18 2.45 -16.81
C LYS A 73 5.78 3.82 -17.15
N ALA A 74 6.66 4.33 -16.30
CA ALA A 74 7.38 5.58 -16.53
C ALA A 74 8.26 5.49 -17.78
N SER A 75 9.03 4.40 -17.93
CA SER A 75 9.90 4.16 -19.09
C SER A 75 9.12 4.11 -20.40
N LYS A 76 7.95 3.45 -20.41
CA LYS A 76 7.07 3.41 -21.58
C LYS A 76 6.54 4.80 -21.95
N ALA A 77 6.08 5.57 -20.97
CA ALA A 77 5.59 6.93 -21.20
C ALA A 77 6.71 7.85 -21.72
N LEU A 78 7.93 7.74 -21.19
CA LEU A 78 9.09 8.50 -21.68
C LEU A 78 9.47 8.11 -23.11
N ARG A 79 9.42 6.82 -23.45
CA ARG A 79 9.66 6.35 -24.82
C ARG A 79 8.63 6.92 -25.79
N GLU A 80 7.35 6.88 -25.43
CA GLU A 80 6.28 7.43 -26.25
C GLU A 80 6.44 8.94 -26.46
N ALA A 81 6.71 9.69 -25.38
CA ALA A 81 7.02 11.11 -25.46
C ALA A 81 8.22 11.40 -26.36
N SER A 82 9.27 10.57 -26.31
CA SER A 82 10.45 10.69 -27.17
C SER A 82 10.10 10.50 -28.65
N LEU A 83 9.27 9.51 -28.98
CA LEU A 83 8.84 9.27 -30.37
C LEU A 83 8.06 10.48 -30.92
N VAL A 84 7.14 11.04 -30.13
CA VAL A 84 6.41 12.26 -30.51
C VAL A 84 7.35 13.46 -30.72
N MET A 85 8.45 13.53 -29.96
CA MET A 85 9.45 14.59 -30.12
C MET A 85 10.31 14.43 -31.36
N ILE A 86 10.60 13.20 -31.80
CA ILE A 86 11.30 12.94 -33.06
C ILE A 86 10.44 13.43 -34.23
N ASP A 87 9.14 13.16 -34.18
CA ASP A 87 8.20 13.55 -35.24
C ASP A 87 8.00 15.08 -35.33
N ASN A 88 8.26 15.83 -34.25
CA ASN A 88 8.18 17.28 -34.23
C ASN A 88 9.46 17.94 -33.69
N PRO A 89 10.38 18.39 -34.57
CA PRO A 89 11.64 19.02 -34.17
C PRO A 89 11.47 20.25 -33.25
N THR A 90 10.36 20.98 -33.36
CA THR A 90 10.04 22.14 -32.53
C THR A 90 9.73 21.74 -31.08
N ALA A 91 9.26 20.52 -30.84
CA ALA A 91 8.94 20.01 -29.51
C ALA A 91 10.18 19.90 -28.62
N LEU A 92 11.32 19.50 -29.18
CA LEU A 92 12.59 19.44 -28.45
C LEU A 92 13.06 20.85 -28.05
N GLN A 93 12.92 21.82 -28.96
CA GLN A 93 13.25 23.23 -28.70
C GLN A 93 12.35 23.84 -27.61
N LEU A 94 11.05 23.55 -27.63
CA LEU A 94 10.13 23.97 -26.56
C LEU A 94 10.50 23.34 -25.21
N ARG A 95 10.83 22.04 -25.17
CA ARG A 95 11.28 21.39 -23.94
C ARG A 95 12.59 21.98 -23.44
N TYR A 96 13.51 22.32 -24.33
CA TYR A 96 14.74 23.02 -23.99
C TYR A 96 14.46 24.39 -23.34
N LEU A 97 13.57 25.21 -23.92
CA LEU A 97 13.15 26.50 -23.35
C LEU A 97 12.43 26.34 -22.00
N GLN A 98 11.61 25.29 -21.83
CA GLN A 98 10.96 25.00 -20.54
C GLN A 98 11.98 24.63 -19.47
N SER A 99 12.95 23.77 -19.78
CA SER A 99 14.04 23.42 -18.87
C SER A 99 14.84 24.65 -18.44
N LEU A 100 15.12 25.57 -19.38
CA LEU A 100 15.78 26.85 -19.07
C LEU A 100 14.95 27.71 -18.12
N ASN A 101 13.63 27.77 -18.30
CA ASN A 101 12.75 28.51 -17.41
C ASN A 101 12.75 27.92 -15.98
N THR A 102 12.72 26.59 -15.86
CA THR A 102 12.81 25.90 -14.57
C THR A 102 14.14 26.17 -13.86
N ILE A 103 15.27 26.09 -14.58
CA ILE A 103 16.60 26.39 -14.03
C ILE A 103 16.72 27.87 -13.61
N SER A 104 16.18 28.78 -14.42
CA SER A 104 16.17 30.22 -14.13
C SER A 104 15.34 30.56 -12.88
N ALA A 105 14.24 29.84 -12.64
CA ALA A 105 13.38 30.02 -11.48
C ALA A 105 14.09 29.68 -10.14
N GLU A 106 15.09 28.79 -10.16
CA GLU A 106 15.88 28.41 -8.97
C GLU A 106 16.96 29.45 -8.57
N LYS A 107 17.03 30.60 -9.26
CA LYS A 107 17.93 31.75 -8.94
C LYS A 107 19.42 31.41 -8.84
N ASN A 108 19.91 30.36 -9.52
CA ASN A 108 21.31 29.93 -9.40
C ASN A 108 22.07 29.92 -10.75
N SER A 109 22.88 30.96 -10.95
CA SER A 109 24.12 31.07 -11.74
C SER A 109 24.10 30.98 -13.28
N THR A 110 25.05 31.71 -13.86
CA THR A 110 25.42 31.84 -15.29
C THR A 110 25.21 30.56 -16.11
N ILE A 111 24.32 30.62 -17.10
CA ILE A 111 24.07 29.55 -18.06
C ILE A 111 25.05 29.71 -19.23
N ILE A 112 25.99 28.78 -19.39
CA ILE A 112 26.93 28.75 -20.52
C ILE A 112 26.33 27.87 -21.62
N PHE A 113 26.14 28.45 -22.81
CA PHE A 113 25.61 27.75 -23.99
C PHE A 113 26.76 27.23 -24.87
N PRO A 114 26.81 25.93 -25.20
CA PRO A 114 27.57 25.47 -26.34
C PRO A 114 26.80 25.79 -27.62
N PHE A 115 27.52 26.35 -28.60
CA PHE A 115 27.06 26.57 -29.97
C PHE A 115 27.09 25.28 -30.79
#